data_AF-A0AAV4BYP5-F1
#
_entry.id   AF-A0AAV4BYP5-F1
#
_cell.length_a   1.000
_cell.length_b   1.000
_cell.length_c   1.000
_cell.angle_alpha   90.00
_cell.angle_beta   90.00
_cell.angle_gamma   90.00
#
_symmetry.space_group_name_H-M   'P 1'
#
loop_
_entity.id
_entity.type
_entity.pdbx_description
1 polymer ?
#
loop_
_entity_poly.entity_id
_entity_poly.type
_entity_poly.pdbx_seq_one_letter_code
_entity_poly.pdbx_strand_id
1 'polypeptide(L)'
;MAYHLYEQKPVRDHMLSIIRFWLLYQVIVQSSICTLVSGSTKYVRYNDRTFICKSGLIPLTSSPATHLMCAVKCDQQPDCTAFMFIRYNPGVQVAACSWCPANDIVNISYTPADPLLETWAETLGYVRFPNNAYIHEPIPTTLSIGRVVIFQARVPDPVPTRCVFSLQVDKIQNVAVNVAARFNFDGDQERVVIATQKAWEWQLAYSPEGFFPFSPGQQIEIAILGRSEGFDVYINGIYIRTVTRTAIWVGQINLVEIKDFEEVLITI
;
A
#
# COMPACT_ATOMS: atom_id res chain seq x y z
N MET A 1 0.47 71.45 42.01
CA MET A 1 -0.01 71.25 40.64
C MET A 1 1.20 71.07 39.73
N ALA A 2 1.45 69.84 39.28
CA ALA A 2 2.35 69.54 38.17
C ALA A 2 1.92 68.16 37.64
N TYR A 3 1.47 68.11 36.39
CA TYR A 3 1.09 66.88 35.69
C TYR A 3 2.32 66.38 34.92
N HIS A 4 2.75 65.14 35.18
CA HIS A 4 3.73 64.45 34.33
C HIS A 4 2.98 63.59 33.32
N LEU A 5 3.17 63.90 32.04
CA LEU A 5 2.74 63.12 30.88
C LEU A 5 3.67 61.91 30.71
N TYR A 6 3.11 60.71 30.63
CA TYR A 6 3.83 59.50 30.22
C TYR A 6 3.70 59.34 28.71
N GLU A 7 4.84 59.34 28.00
CA GLU A 7 4.94 59.03 26.58
C GLU A 7 4.59 57.57 26.30
N GLN A 8 3.66 57.33 25.37
CA GLN A 8 3.40 56.02 24.79
C GLN A 8 4.41 55.75 23.65
N LYS A 9 5.22 54.70 23.79
CA LYS A 9 6.02 54.14 22.68
C LYS A 9 5.15 53.28 21.75
N PRO A 10 5.44 53.25 20.44
CA PRO A 10 4.57 52.62 19.45
C PRO A 10 4.72 51.08 19.41
N VAL A 11 3.60 50.39 19.59
CA VAL A 11 3.42 48.93 19.43
C VAL A 11 3.31 48.59 17.93
N ARG A 12 4.38 48.80 17.16
CA ARG A 12 4.38 48.46 15.72
C ARG A 12 5.40 47.42 15.29
N ASP A 13 6.43 47.16 16.11
CA ASP A 13 7.53 46.28 15.70
C ASP A 13 7.39 44.81 16.15
N HIS A 14 6.43 44.48 17.03
CA HIS A 14 6.21 43.09 17.45
C HIS A 14 5.25 42.27 16.58
N MET A 15 4.35 42.90 15.81
CA MET A 15 3.42 42.17 14.92
C MET A 15 4.10 41.64 13.65
N LEU A 16 5.12 42.32 13.13
CA LEU A 16 5.80 41.90 11.89
C LEU A 16 6.74 40.70 12.09
N SER A 17 7.20 40.45 13.32
CA SER A 17 8.04 39.29 13.66
C SER A 17 7.23 37.98 13.74
N ILE A 18 6.02 38.04 14.31
CA ILE A 18 5.15 36.87 14.46
C ILE A 18 4.55 36.43 13.12
N ILE A 19 4.22 37.38 12.22
CA ILE A 19 3.73 37.08 10.88
C ILE A 19 4.82 36.46 9.99
N ARG A 20 6.10 36.84 10.18
CA ARG A 20 7.21 36.18 9.49
C ARG A 20 7.47 34.76 9.99
N PHE A 21 7.23 34.46 11.26
CA PHE A 21 7.35 33.10 11.78
C PHE A 21 6.21 32.18 11.30
N TRP A 22 4.99 32.71 11.14
CA TRP A 22 3.87 31.95 10.58
C TRP A 22 3.97 31.70 9.07
N LEU A 23 4.51 32.67 8.31
CA LEU A 23 4.73 32.49 6.87
C LEU A 23 5.93 31.59 6.54
N LEU A 24 6.93 31.49 7.43
CA LEU A 24 8.04 30.54 7.27
C LEU A 24 7.66 29.10 7.68
N TYR A 25 6.70 28.91 8.57
CA TYR A 25 6.22 27.57 8.95
C TYR A 25 5.32 26.93 7.87
N GLN A 26 4.70 27.74 6.99
CA GLN A 26 3.89 27.25 5.87
C GLN A 26 4.68 26.94 4.59
N VAL A 27 6.00 27.16 4.57
CA VAL A 27 6.83 26.96 3.36
C VAL A 27 7.69 25.69 3.42
N ILE A 28 7.65 24.93 4.51
CA ILE A 28 8.22 23.57 4.56
C ILE A 28 7.08 22.54 4.49
N VAL A 29 6.22 22.67 3.48
CA VAL A 29 5.55 21.49 2.93
C VAL A 29 6.56 20.90 1.98
N GLN A 30 7.35 19.94 2.46
CA GLN A 30 8.16 19.08 1.60
C GLN A 30 7.22 18.54 0.53
N SER A 31 7.38 19.06 -0.68
CA SER A 31 6.77 18.51 -1.88
C SER A 31 7.24 17.06 -1.96
N SER A 32 6.37 16.15 -1.54
CA SER A 32 6.50 14.74 -1.86
C SER A 32 6.34 14.68 -3.37
N ILE A 33 7.47 14.65 -4.07
CA ILE A 33 7.48 14.51 -5.52
C ILE A 33 6.94 13.10 -5.77
N CYS A 34 5.65 13.00 -6.11
CA CYS A 34 5.09 11.83 -6.79
C CYS A 34 5.76 11.76 -8.16
N THR A 35 6.96 11.16 -8.21
CA THR A 35 7.62 10.88 -9.47
C THR A 35 6.94 9.65 -10.06
N LEU A 36 5.92 9.87 -10.89
CA LEU A 36 5.43 8.85 -11.81
C LEU A 36 6.55 8.59 -12.83
N VAL A 37 7.47 7.68 -12.52
CA VAL A 37 8.46 7.25 -13.52
C VAL A 37 7.74 6.34 -14.51
N SER A 38 7.31 6.96 -15.60
CA SER A 38 6.88 6.29 -16.82
C SER A 38 8.11 5.67 -17.49
N GLY A 39 8.48 4.47 -17.06
CA GLY A 39 9.56 3.70 -17.66
C GLY A 39 9.16 2.24 -17.85
N SER A 40 9.06 1.81 -19.12
CA SER A 40 9.08 0.41 -19.58
C SER A 40 7.94 -0.49 -19.12
N THR A 41 6.96 -0.68 -20.03
CA THR A 41 5.79 -1.58 -19.96
C THR A 41 4.91 -1.40 -18.72
N LYS A 42 3.60 -1.20 -18.94
CA LYS A 42 2.54 -1.20 -17.93
C LYS A 42 2.62 -2.36 -16.91
N TYR A 43 3.30 -3.46 -17.25
CA TYR A 43 3.45 -4.66 -16.44
C TYR A 43 4.87 -4.81 -15.87
N VAL A 44 4.95 -5.16 -14.59
CA VAL A 44 6.18 -5.48 -13.86
C VAL A 44 6.23 -6.97 -13.58
N ARG A 45 7.42 -7.56 -13.72
CA ARG A 45 7.67 -8.97 -13.44
C ARG A 45 7.89 -9.21 -11.95
N TYR A 46 7.21 -10.21 -11.41
CA TYR A 46 7.42 -10.76 -10.09
C TYR A 46 7.76 -12.26 -10.19
N ASN A 47 8.92 -12.62 -9.63
CA ASN A 47 9.43 -14.00 -9.66
C ASN A 47 9.09 -14.80 -8.40
N ASP A 48 8.60 -14.11 -7.37
CA ASP A 48 8.40 -14.63 -6.02
C ASP A 48 6.92 -14.83 -5.70
N ARG A 49 6.00 -14.38 -6.57
CA ARG A 49 4.57 -14.43 -6.30
C ARG A 49 3.74 -14.87 -7.48
N THR A 50 2.64 -15.56 -7.21
CA THR A 50 1.67 -16.03 -8.21
C THR A 50 0.25 -15.84 -7.72
N PHE A 51 -0.65 -15.39 -8.60
CA PHE A 51 -2.07 -15.30 -8.29
C PHE A 51 -2.73 -16.68 -8.33
N ILE A 52 -3.54 -16.98 -7.32
CA ILE A 52 -4.34 -18.21 -7.27
C ILE A 52 -5.74 -17.87 -7.79
N CYS A 53 -6.19 -18.62 -8.80
CA CYS A 53 -7.46 -18.41 -9.48
C CYS A 53 -8.50 -19.43 -9.07
N LYS A 54 -9.72 -18.98 -8.76
CA LYS A 54 -10.85 -19.83 -8.44
C LYS A 54 -11.22 -20.78 -9.58
N SER A 55 -11.29 -20.26 -10.80
CA SER A 55 -11.70 -21.02 -12.00
C SER A 55 -10.52 -21.63 -12.76
N GLY A 56 -9.31 -21.57 -12.19
CA GLY A 56 -8.07 -21.88 -12.91
C GLY A 56 -7.62 -20.76 -13.85
N LEU A 57 -6.49 -20.99 -14.52
CA LEU A 57 -5.89 -20.01 -15.44
C LEU A 57 -6.50 -20.13 -16.84
N ILE A 58 -6.81 -18.98 -17.46
CA ILE A 58 -7.35 -18.90 -18.81
C ILE A 58 -6.20 -18.63 -19.79
N PRO A 59 -6.01 -19.41 -20.87
CA PRO A 59 -4.96 -19.13 -21.85
C PRO A 59 -5.17 -17.77 -22.55
N LEU A 60 -4.11 -16.96 -22.65
CA LEU A 60 -4.13 -15.70 -23.43
C LEU A 60 -3.69 -15.89 -24.88
N THR A 61 -2.69 -16.74 -25.10
CA THR A 61 -2.12 -16.99 -26.43
C THR A 61 -1.70 -18.44 -26.58
N SER A 62 -1.81 -18.96 -27.80
CA SER A 62 -1.12 -20.18 -28.20
C SER A 62 0.34 -19.88 -28.51
N SER A 63 1.22 -20.82 -28.19
CA SER A 63 2.66 -20.69 -28.36
C SER A 63 3.11 -20.44 -29.82
N PRO A 64 4.30 -19.85 -30.05
CA PRO A 64 5.21 -19.30 -29.03
C PRO A 64 4.82 -17.88 -28.64
N ALA A 65 4.76 -17.61 -27.34
CA ALA A 65 4.40 -16.31 -26.80
C ALA A 65 5.64 -15.55 -26.29
N THR A 66 5.62 -14.23 -26.42
CA THR A 66 6.53 -13.33 -25.70
C THR A 66 5.78 -12.61 -24.59
N HIS A 67 6.46 -12.18 -23.53
CA HIS A 67 5.84 -11.40 -22.45
C HIS A 67 5.12 -10.15 -22.97
N LEU A 68 5.65 -9.51 -24.02
CA LEU A 68 5.02 -8.35 -24.66
C LEU A 68 3.70 -8.71 -25.35
N MET A 69 3.64 -9.84 -26.07
CA MET A 69 2.38 -10.32 -26.65
C MET A 69 1.34 -10.65 -25.59
N CYS A 70 1.78 -11.22 -24.46
CA CYS A 70 0.92 -11.52 -23.32
C CYS A 70 0.38 -10.24 -22.67
N ALA A 71 1.22 -9.22 -22.48
CA ALA A 71 0.79 -7.92 -21.99
C ALA A 71 -0.28 -7.29 -22.90
N VAL A 72 -0.04 -7.28 -24.22
CA VAL A 72 -1.03 -6.75 -25.20
C VAL A 72 -2.34 -7.53 -25.15
N LYS A 73 -2.29 -8.85 -24.97
CA LYS A 73 -3.48 -9.70 -24.90
C LYS A 73 -4.23 -9.54 -23.59
N CYS A 74 -3.52 -9.36 -22.49
CA CYS A 74 -4.09 -9.01 -21.19
C CYS A 74 -4.78 -7.64 -21.27
N ASP A 75 -4.15 -6.64 -21.88
CA ASP A 75 -4.76 -5.31 -22.09
C ASP A 75 -6.04 -5.32 -22.95
N GLN A 76 -6.24 -6.36 -23.77
CA GLN A 76 -7.47 -6.57 -24.55
C GLN A 76 -8.60 -7.19 -23.71
N GLN A 77 -8.30 -7.74 -22.53
CA GLN A 77 -9.30 -8.30 -21.62
C GLN A 77 -9.76 -7.23 -20.64
N PRO A 78 -11.08 -7.14 -20.35
CA PRO A 78 -11.64 -6.05 -19.54
C PRO A 78 -11.20 -6.06 -18.08
N ASP A 79 -10.81 -7.21 -17.53
CA ASP A 79 -10.49 -7.41 -16.12
C ASP A 79 -9.16 -8.14 -15.90
N CYS A 80 -8.23 -8.07 -16.86
CA CYS A 80 -6.90 -8.62 -16.69
C CYS A 80 -5.99 -7.61 -15.98
N THR A 81 -5.65 -7.90 -14.73
CA THR A 81 -4.71 -7.10 -13.92
C THR A 81 -3.32 -7.72 -13.88
N ALA A 82 -3.21 -9.01 -14.20
CA ALA A 82 -1.97 -9.75 -14.24
C ALA A 82 -2.08 -11.00 -15.15
N PHE A 83 -0.93 -11.47 -15.63
CA PHE A 83 -0.80 -12.72 -16.36
C PHE A 83 0.39 -13.54 -15.86
N MET A 84 0.32 -14.84 -16.08
CA MET A 84 1.37 -15.80 -15.78
C MET A 84 2.03 -16.22 -17.10
N PHE A 85 3.35 -16.18 -17.13
CA PHE A 85 4.17 -16.50 -18.29
C PHE A 85 5.08 -17.69 -17.96
N ILE A 86 4.99 -18.74 -18.75
CA ILE A 86 5.86 -19.91 -18.61
C ILE A 86 7.02 -19.74 -19.60
N ARG A 87 8.24 -19.74 -19.08
CA ARG A 87 9.45 -19.62 -19.91
C ARG A 87 9.66 -20.86 -20.77
N TYR A 88 10.28 -20.64 -21.93
CA TYR A 88 10.71 -21.73 -22.80
C TYR A 88 11.67 -22.66 -22.06
N ASN A 89 11.33 -23.95 -22.01
CA ASN A 89 12.21 -25.01 -21.57
C ASN A 89 12.54 -25.89 -22.79
N PRO A 90 13.81 -26.00 -23.21
CA PRO A 90 14.22 -26.74 -24.40
C PRO A 90 13.74 -28.20 -24.46
N GLY A 91 13.32 -28.80 -23.33
CA GLY A 91 12.95 -30.21 -23.26
C GLY A 91 11.46 -30.56 -23.37
N VAL A 92 10.52 -29.64 -23.08
CA VAL A 92 9.12 -30.07 -22.82
C VAL A 92 8.03 -29.08 -23.25
N GLN A 93 8.26 -27.75 -23.23
CA GLN A 93 7.17 -26.77 -23.46
C GLN A 93 7.61 -25.52 -24.20
N VAL A 94 6.69 -25.04 -25.04
CA VAL A 94 6.74 -23.78 -25.76
C VAL A 94 6.23 -22.64 -24.88
N ALA A 95 6.82 -21.45 -25.00
CA ALA A 95 6.44 -20.30 -24.19
C ALA A 95 4.96 -19.95 -24.39
N ALA A 96 4.23 -19.83 -23.28
CA ALA A 96 2.80 -19.57 -23.27
C ALA A 96 2.45 -18.66 -22.10
N CYS A 97 1.30 -18.01 -22.19
CA CYS A 97 0.76 -17.23 -21.10
C CYS A 97 -0.71 -17.49 -20.88
N SER A 98 -1.06 -17.40 -19.61
CA SER A 98 -2.43 -17.49 -19.13
C SER A 98 -2.68 -16.34 -18.16
N TRP A 99 -3.94 -16.05 -17.86
CA TRP A 99 -4.30 -14.98 -16.95
C TRP A 99 -5.40 -15.41 -16.01
N CYS A 100 -5.61 -14.57 -15.00
CA CYS A 100 -6.65 -14.71 -14.01
C CYS A 100 -7.59 -13.51 -14.14
N PRO A 101 -8.87 -13.70 -14.44
CA PRO A 101 -9.87 -12.64 -14.29
C PRO A 101 -9.79 -12.03 -12.90
N ALA A 102 -9.83 -10.72 -12.78
CA ALA A 102 -9.62 -10.03 -11.50
C ALA A 102 -10.56 -10.54 -10.39
N ASN A 103 -11.82 -10.83 -10.74
CA ASN A 103 -12.82 -11.36 -9.82
C ASN A 103 -12.57 -12.83 -9.40
N ASP A 104 -11.74 -13.55 -10.15
CA ASP A 104 -11.38 -14.94 -9.87
C ASP A 104 -10.10 -15.07 -9.05
N ILE A 105 -9.37 -13.97 -8.81
CA ILE A 105 -8.20 -13.97 -7.93
C ILE A 105 -8.65 -14.15 -6.48
N VAL A 106 -8.25 -15.27 -5.87
CA VAL A 106 -8.63 -15.63 -4.49
C VAL A 106 -7.48 -15.59 -3.50
N ASN A 107 -6.23 -15.53 -3.95
CA ASN A 107 -5.05 -15.48 -3.08
C ASN A 107 -3.79 -15.08 -3.88
N ILE A 108 -2.71 -14.79 -3.15
CA ILE A 108 -1.34 -14.64 -3.66
C ILE A 108 -0.46 -15.68 -2.98
N SER A 109 0.14 -16.59 -3.75
CA SER A 109 1.23 -17.43 -3.23
C SER A 109 2.54 -16.68 -3.33
N TYR A 110 3.33 -16.67 -2.26
CA TYR A 110 4.70 -16.13 -2.20
C TYR A 110 5.78 -17.22 -2.35
N THR A 111 5.36 -18.44 -2.67
CA THR A 111 6.26 -19.56 -3.00
C THR A 111 5.81 -20.11 -4.36
N PRO A 112 6.44 -19.68 -5.46
CA PRO A 112 6.07 -20.19 -6.77
C PRO A 112 6.32 -21.69 -6.81
N ALA A 113 5.31 -22.46 -7.22
CA ALA A 113 5.41 -23.92 -7.32
C ALA A 113 6.37 -24.36 -8.45
N ASP A 114 6.64 -23.48 -9.42
CA ASP A 114 7.45 -23.76 -10.60
C ASP A 114 8.45 -22.61 -10.84
N PRO A 115 9.77 -22.87 -10.87
CA PRO A 115 10.79 -21.84 -11.13
C PRO A 115 10.76 -21.29 -12.57
N LEU A 116 10.02 -21.91 -13.49
CA LEU A 116 9.86 -21.43 -14.88
C LEU A 116 8.69 -20.46 -15.04
N LEU A 117 7.85 -20.35 -14.01
CA LEU A 117 6.65 -19.53 -14.00
C LEU A 117 6.98 -18.12 -13.50
N GLU A 118 6.66 -17.12 -14.33
CA GLU A 118 6.82 -15.71 -14.01
C GLU A 118 5.44 -15.06 -13.94
N THR A 119 5.19 -14.25 -12.91
CA THR A 119 3.98 -13.43 -12.84
C THR A 119 4.30 -12.03 -13.33
N TRP A 120 3.43 -11.48 -14.16
CA TRP A 120 3.53 -10.13 -14.68
C TRP A 120 2.24 -9.39 -14.30
N ALA A 121 2.35 -8.35 -13.49
CA ALA A 121 1.20 -7.59 -13.01
C ALA A 121 1.29 -6.14 -13.46
N GLU A 122 0.14 -5.56 -13.80
CA GLU A 122 0.06 -4.14 -14.12
C GLU A 122 0.42 -3.31 -12.87
N THR A 123 1.30 -2.33 -13.06
CA THR A 123 1.61 -1.32 -12.04
C THR A 123 0.99 0.00 -12.45
N LEU A 124 0.06 0.49 -11.63
CA LEU A 124 -0.67 1.74 -11.82
C LEU A 124 0.13 2.95 -11.34
N GLY A 125 1.08 2.72 -10.44
CA GLY A 125 2.01 3.74 -9.99
C GLY A 125 2.72 3.34 -8.72
N TYR A 126 3.62 4.21 -8.28
CA TYR A 126 4.24 4.08 -6.99
C TYR A 126 4.45 5.44 -6.36
N VAL A 127 4.55 5.47 -5.03
CA VAL A 127 4.86 6.68 -4.26
C VAL A 127 5.94 6.35 -3.24
N ARG A 128 6.96 7.21 -3.16
CA ARG A 128 8.08 7.04 -2.24
C ARG A 128 8.12 8.20 -1.24
N PHE A 129 8.27 7.89 0.04
CA PHE A 129 8.40 8.87 1.12
C PHE A 129 9.67 8.56 1.94
N PRO A 130 10.81 9.22 1.64
CA PRO A 130 12.07 8.85 2.24
C PRO A 130 12.20 9.20 3.74
N ASN A 131 11.54 10.25 4.23
CA ASN A 131 11.81 10.81 5.57
C ASN A 131 10.55 11.23 6.36
N ASN A 132 9.38 10.66 6.07
CA ASN A 132 8.13 11.16 6.65
C ASN A 132 7.63 10.25 7.78
N ALA A 133 7.60 10.78 9.00
CA ALA A 133 7.01 10.12 10.16
C ALA A 133 5.47 9.99 10.06
N TYR A 134 4.83 10.81 9.23
CA TYR A 134 3.39 10.80 9.02
C TYR A 134 3.06 11.11 7.55
N ILE A 135 2.23 10.28 6.92
CA ILE A 135 1.75 10.44 5.55
C ILE A 135 0.24 10.31 5.59
N HIS A 136 -0.48 11.21 4.92
CA HIS A 136 -1.92 11.10 4.73
C HIS A 136 -2.33 11.69 3.37
N GLU A 137 -2.10 10.90 2.33
CA GLU A 137 -2.14 11.35 0.93
C GLU A 137 -3.06 10.49 0.06
N PRO A 138 -3.57 11.03 -1.06
CA PRO A 138 -4.24 10.22 -2.07
C PRO A 138 -3.30 9.16 -2.64
N ILE A 139 -3.83 7.97 -2.89
CA ILE A 139 -3.12 6.98 -3.71
C ILE A 139 -3.31 7.28 -5.20
N PRO A 140 -2.36 6.89 -6.08
CA PRO A 140 -2.39 7.24 -7.52
C PRO A 140 -3.69 6.85 -8.26
N THR A 141 -4.43 5.88 -7.74
CA THR A 141 -5.66 5.34 -8.32
C THR A 141 -6.53 4.76 -7.22
N THR A 142 -7.83 4.57 -7.50
CA THR A 142 -8.68 3.80 -6.61
C THR A 142 -8.30 2.32 -6.64
N LEU A 143 -8.41 1.65 -5.49
CA LEU A 143 -8.21 0.21 -5.45
C LEU A 143 -9.39 -0.48 -6.16
N SER A 144 -9.14 -1.57 -6.87
CA SER A 144 -10.19 -2.39 -7.49
C SER A 144 -9.98 -3.87 -7.20
N ILE A 145 -10.99 -4.69 -7.51
CA ILE A 145 -10.90 -6.15 -7.32
C ILE A 145 -9.71 -6.68 -8.14
N GLY A 146 -8.98 -7.65 -7.59
CA GLY A 146 -7.83 -8.28 -8.24
C GLY A 146 -6.58 -7.40 -8.32
N ARG A 147 -6.57 -6.24 -7.65
CA ARG A 147 -5.40 -5.36 -7.47
C ARG A 147 -4.80 -5.53 -6.09
N VAL A 148 -3.51 -5.24 -5.98
CA VAL A 148 -2.75 -5.37 -4.74
C VAL A 148 -2.09 -4.04 -4.42
N VAL A 149 -2.31 -3.51 -3.22
CA VAL A 149 -1.43 -2.45 -2.69
C VAL A 149 -0.28 -3.14 -1.98
N ILE A 150 0.94 -2.89 -2.45
CA ILE A 150 2.18 -3.35 -1.82
C ILE A 150 2.82 -2.16 -1.11
N PHE A 151 2.85 -2.21 0.21
CA PHE A 151 3.55 -1.28 1.08
C PHE A 151 4.87 -1.91 1.52
N GLN A 152 5.97 -1.27 1.18
CA GLN A 152 7.31 -1.62 1.63
C GLN A 152 7.84 -0.47 2.48
N ALA A 153 8.42 -0.78 3.63
CA ALA A 153 8.99 0.23 4.51
C ALA A 153 10.03 -0.39 5.45
N ARG A 154 10.74 0.49 6.16
CA ARG A 154 11.64 0.14 7.24
C ARG A 154 11.01 0.48 8.59
N VAL A 155 11.12 -0.43 9.55
CA VAL A 155 10.74 -0.17 10.94
C VAL A 155 11.78 0.78 11.56
N PRO A 156 11.39 1.88 12.24
CA PRO A 156 12.34 2.79 12.87
C PRO A 156 13.21 2.13 13.94
N ASP A 157 14.39 2.70 14.16
CA ASP A 157 15.31 2.35 15.25
C ASP A 157 15.87 3.65 15.90
N PRO A 158 15.44 4.02 17.12
CA PRO A 158 14.63 3.23 18.05
C PRO A 158 13.17 3.09 17.61
N VAL A 159 12.56 1.96 17.96
CA VAL A 159 11.19 1.64 17.58
C VAL A 159 10.15 2.46 18.36
N PRO A 160 9.10 2.98 17.71
CA PRO A 160 7.98 3.63 18.39
C PRO A 160 7.11 2.62 19.17
N THR A 161 6.10 3.11 19.90
CA THR A 161 5.11 2.24 20.56
C THR A 161 4.25 1.46 19.56
N ARG A 162 3.97 2.06 18.39
CA ARG A 162 3.29 1.42 17.27
C ARG A 162 3.67 2.04 15.92
N CYS A 163 3.57 1.26 14.85
CA CYS A 163 3.60 1.73 13.47
C CYS A 163 2.26 1.41 12.79
N VAL A 164 1.80 2.26 11.87
CA VAL A 164 0.47 2.11 11.25
C VAL A 164 0.55 2.29 9.74
N PHE A 165 -0.12 1.39 9.01
CA PHE A 165 -0.46 1.55 7.60
C PHE A 165 -1.97 1.38 7.43
N SER A 166 -2.63 2.33 6.78
CA SER A 166 -4.08 2.29 6.56
C SER A 166 -4.48 2.66 5.14
N LEU A 167 -5.49 1.98 4.63
CA LEU A 167 -6.22 2.34 3.42
C LEU A 167 -7.59 2.91 3.81
N GLN A 168 -7.91 4.09 3.31
CA GLN A 168 -9.09 4.88 3.72
C GLN A 168 -9.92 5.35 2.53
N VAL A 169 -11.19 5.68 2.80
CA VAL A 169 -12.14 6.29 1.85
C VAL A 169 -12.19 7.81 2.03
N ASP A 170 -12.09 8.26 3.28
CA ASP A 170 -12.05 9.66 3.64
C ASP A 170 -11.09 9.87 4.80
N LYS A 171 -10.76 11.14 5.07
CA LYS A 171 -9.79 11.54 6.10
C LYS A 171 -10.34 11.46 7.53
N ILE A 172 -11.57 10.99 7.74
CA ILE A 172 -12.32 11.23 8.98
C ILE A 172 -12.69 9.92 9.68
N GLN A 173 -13.48 9.05 9.04
CA GLN A 173 -14.23 8.01 9.77
C GLN A 173 -14.41 6.69 9.02
N ASN A 174 -13.78 6.52 7.86
CA ASN A 174 -13.95 5.32 7.03
C ASN A 174 -12.60 4.72 6.61
N VAL A 175 -12.14 3.76 7.42
CA VAL A 175 -10.89 3.03 7.23
C VAL A 175 -11.21 1.62 6.73
N ALA A 176 -10.84 1.33 5.49
CA ALA A 176 -11.11 0.04 4.86
C ALA A 176 -10.26 -1.07 5.46
N VAL A 177 -8.96 -0.79 5.65
CA VAL A 177 -8.02 -1.69 6.32
C VAL A 177 -6.99 -0.84 7.05
N ASN A 178 -6.76 -1.15 8.33
CA ASN A 178 -5.70 -0.61 9.17
C ASN A 178 -4.84 -1.79 9.63
N VAL A 179 -3.54 -1.74 9.35
CA VAL A 179 -2.55 -2.69 9.87
C VAL A 179 -1.66 -1.93 10.83
N ALA A 180 -1.76 -2.26 12.11
CA ALA A 180 -1.00 -1.63 13.18
C ALA A 180 -0.07 -2.65 13.84
N ALA A 181 1.24 -2.43 13.72
CA ALA A 181 2.25 -3.15 14.50
C ALA A 181 2.39 -2.48 15.87
N ARG A 182 1.95 -3.13 16.94
CA ARG A 182 1.98 -2.62 18.32
C ARG A 182 3.15 -3.29 19.05
N PHE A 183 4.22 -2.54 19.28
CA PHE A 183 5.39 -3.02 20.02
C PHE A 183 5.11 -3.02 21.53
N ASN A 184 4.52 -1.92 22.02
CA ASN A 184 4.06 -1.77 23.39
C ASN A 184 3.01 -0.64 23.43
N PHE A 185 1.75 -0.96 23.11
CA PHE A 185 0.70 0.04 22.91
C PHE A 185 -0.64 -0.48 23.41
N ASP A 186 -1.33 0.31 24.25
CA ASP A 186 -2.65 -0.01 24.83
C ASP A 186 -2.71 -1.40 25.50
N GLY A 187 -1.63 -1.83 26.13
CA GLY A 187 -1.52 -3.13 26.79
C GLY A 187 -1.18 -4.30 25.87
N ASP A 188 -1.15 -4.09 24.55
CA ASP A 188 -0.60 -5.06 23.61
C ASP A 188 0.92 -4.99 23.60
N GLN A 189 1.56 -6.16 23.65
CA GLN A 189 2.99 -6.33 23.43
C GLN A 189 3.19 -7.21 22.20
N GLU A 190 4.03 -6.75 21.27
CA GLU A 190 4.39 -7.46 20.04
C GLU A 190 3.17 -8.08 19.34
N ARG A 191 2.20 -7.24 19.01
CA ARG A 191 0.92 -7.66 18.41
C ARG A 191 0.66 -6.92 17.11
N VAL A 192 0.18 -7.64 16.10
CA VAL A 192 -0.37 -7.00 14.89
C VAL A 192 -1.88 -6.94 15.02
N VAL A 193 -2.42 -5.74 14.89
CA VAL A 193 -3.86 -5.49 14.83
C VAL A 193 -4.25 -5.17 13.40
N ILE A 194 -5.21 -5.92 12.87
CA ILE A 194 -5.86 -5.64 11.60
C ILE A 194 -7.26 -5.12 11.91
N ALA A 195 -7.55 -3.89 11.55
CA ALA A 195 -8.78 -3.23 11.91
C ALA A 195 -9.48 -2.59 10.73
N THR A 196 -10.79 -2.40 10.86
CA THR A 196 -11.59 -1.56 9.98
C THR A 196 -12.37 -0.57 10.82
N GLN A 197 -12.69 0.57 10.23
CA GLN A 197 -13.53 1.56 10.88
C GLN A 197 -14.61 2.01 9.92
N LYS A 198 -15.85 2.01 10.38
CA LYS A 198 -16.96 2.64 9.66
C LYS A 198 -17.83 3.39 10.65
N ALA A 199 -18.13 4.65 10.33
CA ALA A 199 -19.00 5.49 11.16
C ALA A 199 -18.57 5.48 12.65
N TRP A 200 -17.26 5.65 12.88
CA TRP A 200 -16.61 5.66 14.21
C TRP A 200 -16.50 4.32 14.94
N GLU A 201 -17.11 3.26 14.41
CA GLU A 201 -17.05 1.93 15.01
C GLU A 201 -15.84 1.16 14.47
N TRP A 202 -14.95 0.78 15.37
CA TRP A 202 -13.80 -0.07 15.07
C TRP A 202 -14.17 -1.55 15.17
N GLN A 203 -13.80 -2.31 14.16
CA GLN A 203 -13.81 -3.76 14.19
C GLN A 203 -12.36 -4.24 14.19
N LEU A 204 -11.96 -4.89 15.28
CA LEU A 204 -10.58 -5.34 15.47
C LEU A 204 -10.46 -6.83 15.19
N ALA A 205 -9.37 -7.19 14.55
CA ALA A 205 -8.85 -8.53 14.46
C ALA A 205 -7.36 -8.51 14.77
N TYR A 206 -6.84 -9.65 15.16
CA TYR A 206 -5.45 -9.77 15.56
C TYR A 206 -4.74 -10.81 14.70
N SER A 207 -3.42 -10.69 14.58
CA SER A 207 -2.59 -11.76 14.02
C SER A 207 -2.73 -13.07 14.81
N PRO A 208 -2.31 -14.21 14.23
CA PRO A 208 -2.09 -15.43 14.98
C PRO A 208 -1.23 -15.19 16.23
N GLU A 209 -1.42 -16.01 17.26
CA GLU A 209 -0.58 -15.97 18.46
C GLU A 209 0.90 -16.22 18.08
N GLY A 210 1.82 -15.49 18.72
CA GLY A 210 3.26 -15.57 18.42
C GLY A 210 3.69 -14.95 17.08
N PHE A 211 2.76 -14.38 16.29
CA PHE A 211 3.10 -13.71 15.04
C PHE A 211 3.32 -12.21 15.22
N PHE A 212 4.60 -11.80 15.19
CA PHE A 212 5.02 -10.40 15.16
C PHE A 212 6.33 -10.23 14.36
N PRO A 213 6.25 -10.00 13.04
CA PRO A 213 7.43 -10.02 12.16
C PRO A 213 8.13 -8.65 12.06
N PHE A 214 8.02 -7.81 13.10
CA PHE A 214 8.55 -6.45 13.11
C PHE A 214 9.67 -6.33 14.14
N SER A 215 10.84 -5.87 13.69
CA SER A 215 12.00 -5.59 14.55
C SER A 215 12.59 -4.22 14.18
N PRO A 216 13.23 -3.50 15.13
CA PRO A 216 13.89 -2.23 14.83
C PRO A 216 14.85 -2.35 13.64
N GLY A 217 14.77 -1.39 12.70
CA GLY A 217 15.62 -1.33 11.51
C GLY A 217 15.31 -2.34 10.40
N GLN A 218 14.35 -3.25 10.60
CA GLN A 218 13.98 -4.31 9.66
C GLN A 218 13.15 -3.76 8.49
N GLN A 219 13.39 -4.28 7.28
CA GLN A 219 12.52 -4.06 6.12
C GLN A 219 11.28 -4.96 6.21
N ILE A 220 10.12 -4.41 5.88
CA ILE A 220 8.84 -5.12 5.89
C ILE A 220 8.10 -4.91 4.58
N GLU A 221 7.29 -5.90 4.20
CA GLU A 221 6.28 -5.79 3.15
C GLU A 221 4.89 -6.08 3.75
N ILE A 222 3.94 -5.19 3.53
CA ILE A 222 2.51 -5.43 3.76
C ILE A 222 1.83 -5.39 2.40
N ALA A 223 1.14 -6.47 2.03
CA ALA A 223 0.34 -6.50 0.81
C ALA A 223 -1.14 -6.62 1.14
N ILE A 224 -1.97 -5.82 0.47
CA ILE A 224 -3.42 -5.83 0.60
C ILE A 224 -4.03 -6.12 -0.77
N LEU A 225 -4.60 -7.32 -0.94
CA LEU A 225 -5.33 -7.73 -2.14
C LEU A 225 -6.80 -7.33 -2.02
N GLY A 226 -7.31 -6.54 -2.97
CA GLY A 226 -8.72 -6.21 -3.10
C GLY A 226 -9.53 -7.38 -3.66
N ARG A 227 -10.57 -7.81 -2.95
CA ARG A 227 -11.50 -8.88 -3.36
C ARG A 227 -12.92 -8.37 -3.44
N SER A 228 -13.77 -9.14 -4.10
CA SER A 228 -15.23 -8.92 -4.12
C SER A 228 -15.85 -8.86 -2.72
N GLU A 229 -15.34 -9.67 -1.78
CA GLU A 229 -15.90 -9.78 -0.42
C GLU A 229 -15.10 -9.04 0.67
N GLY A 230 -14.01 -8.35 0.32
CA GLY A 230 -13.15 -7.68 1.29
C GLY A 230 -11.70 -7.55 0.87
N PHE A 231 -10.79 -7.70 1.83
CA PHE A 231 -9.35 -7.51 1.62
C PHE A 231 -8.54 -8.64 2.24
N ASP A 232 -7.64 -9.25 1.48
CA ASP A 232 -6.66 -10.18 2.06
C ASP A 232 -5.41 -9.41 2.45
N VAL A 233 -4.95 -9.61 3.68
CA VAL A 233 -3.76 -8.95 4.24
C VAL A 233 -2.63 -9.96 4.38
N TYR A 234 -1.47 -9.61 3.83
CA TYR A 234 -0.24 -10.37 3.91
C TYR A 234 0.85 -9.51 4.56
N ILE A 235 1.70 -10.13 5.38
CA ILE A 235 2.88 -9.48 5.95
C ILE A 235 4.08 -10.37 5.68
N ASN A 236 5.09 -9.83 5.00
CA ASN A 236 6.28 -10.55 4.53
C ASN A 236 5.93 -11.86 3.80
N GLY A 237 4.90 -11.80 2.94
CA GLY A 237 4.41 -12.92 2.16
C GLY A 237 3.56 -13.95 2.91
N ILE A 238 3.36 -13.78 4.22
CA ILE A 238 2.52 -14.65 5.04
C ILE A 238 1.11 -14.09 5.06
N TYR A 239 0.13 -14.90 4.62
CA TYR A 239 -1.29 -14.57 4.76
C TYR A 239 -1.66 -14.45 6.23
N ILE A 240 -2.23 -13.30 6.61
CA ILE A 240 -2.64 -13.05 7.99
C ILE A 240 -4.13 -13.31 8.14
N ARG A 241 -4.96 -12.60 7.36
CA ARG A 241 -6.40 -12.84 7.29
C ARG A 241 -7.08 -12.11 6.14
N THR A 242 -8.33 -12.49 5.91
CA THR A 242 -9.29 -11.74 5.12
C THR A 242 -10.11 -10.82 6.02
N VAL A 243 -10.17 -9.55 5.66
CA VAL A 243 -11.05 -8.55 6.23
C VAL A 243 -12.34 -8.55 5.41
N THR A 244 -13.32 -9.36 5.81
CA THR A 244 -14.61 -9.49 5.12
C THR A 244 -15.65 -8.51 5.65
N ARG A 245 -16.69 -8.22 4.85
CA ARG A 245 -17.87 -7.43 5.27
C ARG A 245 -17.52 -6.03 5.77
N THR A 246 -16.40 -5.49 5.31
CA THR A 246 -16.15 -4.06 5.36
C THR A 246 -17.31 -3.43 4.63
N ALA A 247 -18.19 -2.70 5.30
CA ALA A 247 -19.27 -2.02 4.58
C ALA A 247 -18.74 -0.81 3.75
N ILE A 248 -17.45 -0.89 3.39
CA ILE A 248 -16.62 -0.08 2.52
C ILE A 248 -16.20 -0.99 1.36
N TRP A 249 -16.46 -0.54 0.14
CA TRP A 249 -16.12 -1.26 -1.07
C TRP A 249 -14.71 -0.93 -1.54
N VAL A 250 -14.02 -1.89 -2.17
CA VAL A 250 -12.67 -1.72 -2.70
C VAL A 250 -12.53 -0.46 -3.57
N GLY A 251 -13.51 -0.20 -4.44
CA GLY A 251 -13.55 0.95 -5.35
C GLY A 251 -13.67 2.32 -4.68
N GLN A 252 -13.90 2.37 -3.38
CA GLN A 252 -14.00 3.62 -2.61
C GLN A 252 -12.66 4.04 -1.98
N ILE A 253 -11.67 3.14 -1.93
CA ILE A 253 -10.37 3.44 -1.32
C ILE A 253 -9.57 4.32 -2.26
N ASN A 254 -9.19 5.49 -1.76
CA ASN A 254 -8.41 6.48 -2.50
C ASN A 254 -7.38 7.21 -1.63
N LEU A 255 -7.26 6.85 -0.35
CA LEU A 255 -6.36 7.49 0.61
C LEU A 255 -5.51 6.44 1.31
N VAL A 256 -4.27 6.83 1.60
CA VAL A 256 -3.36 6.08 2.45
C VAL A 256 -2.95 6.93 3.65
N GLU A 257 -2.93 6.32 4.83
CA GLU A 257 -2.32 6.89 6.02
C GLU A 257 -1.19 5.99 6.50
N ILE A 258 -0.03 6.58 6.76
CA ILE A 258 1.12 5.89 7.34
C ILE A 258 1.62 6.67 8.54
N LYS A 259 1.92 5.96 9.63
CA LYS A 259 2.51 6.52 10.84
C LYS A 259 3.72 5.70 11.24
N ASP A 260 4.79 6.42 11.57
CA ASP A 260 5.98 5.91 12.24
C ASP A 260 6.67 4.76 11.51
N PHE A 261 6.70 4.82 10.17
CA PHE A 261 7.54 3.99 9.30
C PHE A 261 8.56 4.86 8.56
N GLU A 262 9.71 4.28 8.19
CA GLU A 262 10.77 4.93 7.42
C GLU A 262 10.87 4.34 6.01
N GLU A 263 11.53 5.04 5.08
CA GLU A 263 11.86 4.53 3.74
C GLU A 263 10.66 3.94 2.97
N VAL A 264 9.49 4.59 3.08
CA VAL A 264 8.25 4.04 2.54
C VAL A 264 8.26 4.04 1.00
N LEU A 265 7.81 2.92 0.43
CA LEU A 265 7.42 2.74 -0.96
C LEU A 265 6.04 2.07 -1.02
N ILE A 266 5.09 2.71 -1.71
CA ILE A 266 3.79 2.12 -2.03
C ILE A 266 3.76 1.83 -3.52
N THR A 267 3.35 0.62 -3.90
CA THR A 267 3.09 0.22 -5.29
C THR A 267 1.66 -0.29 -5.41
N ILE A 268 0.97 0.02 -6.51
CA ILE A 268 -0.41 -0.42 -6.81
C ILE A 268 -0.45 -1.05 -8.19
#